data_AF-A0A0Q8DSC5-F1
#
_entry.id   AF-A0A0Q8DSC5-F1
#
_cell.length_a   1.000
_cell.length_b   1.000
_cell.length_c   1.000
_cell.angle_alpha   90.00
_cell.angle_beta   90.00
_cell.angle_gamma   90.00
#
_symmetry.space_group_name_H-M   'P 1'
#
loop_
_entity.id
_entity.type
_entity.pdbx_description
1 polymer ?
#
loop_
_entity_poly.entity_id
_entity_poly.type
_entity_poly.pdbx_seq_one_letter_code
_entity_poly.pdbx_strand_id
1 'polypeptide(L)'
;MATARKTAASKTSLAAKQAEAVHEEKTEDTETKYNEFDFKGGTYKVPADPLDVPMSVAFADSEFEIVQEIVGPEQWAEFCKTKPTIRHFGEFSELVLKASGQGEDEGN
;
A
#
# COMPACT_ATOMS: atom_id res chain seq x y z
N MET A 1 -43.17 27.56 -34.72
CA MET A 1 -43.97 27.08 -33.56
C MET A 1 -44.24 25.59 -33.82
N ALA A 2 -43.90 24.59 -33.00
CA ALA A 2 -43.46 24.52 -31.62
C ALA A 2 -42.50 23.30 -31.43
N THR A 3 -41.67 23.40 -30.39
CA THR A 3 -40.69 22.43 -29.89
C THR A 3 -41.34 21.20 -29.24
N ALA A 4 -40.68 20.04 -29.31
CA ALA A 4 -40.72 19.05 -28.22
C ALA A 4 -39.40 18.26 -28.12
N ARG A 5 -38.67 18.51 -27.03
CA ARG A 5 -37.50 17.75 -26.56
C ARG A 5 -38.00 16.47 -25.87
N LYS A 6 -37.31 15.35 -26.04
CA LYS A 6 -37.36 14.24 -25.07
C LYS A 6 -35.97 13.64 -24.88
N THR A 7 -35.38 14.01 -23.75
CA THR A 7 -34.21 13.41 -23.12
C THR A 7 -34.52 11.98 -22.68
N ALA A 8 -33.61 11.05 -22.97
CA ALA A 8 -33.56 9.73 -22.35
C ALA A 8 -32.26 9.62 -21.54
N ALA A 9 -32.40 9.12 -20.31
CA ALA A 9 -31.48 9.29 -19.20
C ALA A 9 -30.31 8.30 -19.19
N SER A 10 -29.19 8.80 -18.69
CA SER A 10 -27.95 8.12 -18.29
C SER A 10 -28.19 7.06 -17.22
N LYS A 11 -27.52 5.89 -17.32
CA LYS A 11 -26.91 5.16 -16.18
C LYS A 11 -25.68 4.37 -16.62
N THR A 12 -24.52 4.95 -16.31
CA THR A 12 -23.37 4.28 -15.68
C THR A 12 -22.68 3.16 -16.46
N SER A 13 -21.75 3.57 -17.33
CA SER A 13 -20.50 2.82 -17.58
C SER A 13 -19.60 2.83 -16.34
N LEU A 14 -18.62 1.93 -16.32
CA LEU A 14 -17.51 1.76 -15.38
C LEU A 14 -17.72 0.69 -14.29
N ALA A 15 -17.61 -0.57 -14.70
CA ALA A 15 -17.07 -1.64 -13.87
C ALA A 15 -15.75 -2.11 -14.50
N ALA A 16 -14.77 -2.41 -13.63
CA ALA A 16 -13.43 -2.91 -13.92
C ALA A 16 -12.44 -1.86 -14.47
N LYS A 17 -12.10 -0.89 -13.61
CA LYS A 17 -10.76 -0.28 -13.65
C LYS A 17 -9.78 -1.32 -13.10
N GLN A 18 -9.36 -2.22 -13.98
CA GLN A 18 -8.29 -3.16 -13.74
C GLN A 18 -6.99 -2.38 -13.55
N ALA A 19 -6.34 -2.63 -12.41
CA ALA A 19 -4.91 -2.60 -12.18
C ALA A 19 -4.14 -1.66 -13.12
N GLU A 20 -4.07 -0.38 -12.73
CA GLU A 20 -2.92 0.44 -13.10
C GLU A 20 -1.72 -0.16 -12.34
N ALA A 21 -1.04 -1.10 -12.98
CA ALA A 21 0.36 -1.36 -12.72
C ALA A 21 1.09 -0.05 -13.01
N VAL A 22 1.30 0.76 -11.97
CA VAL A 22 2.15 1.92 -12.08
C VAL A 22 3.57 1.39 -12.28
N HIS A 23 4.00 1.52 -13.53
CA HIS A 23 5.37 1.39 -13.96
C HIS A 23 6.09 2.62 -13.43
N GLU A 24 6.74 2.50 -12.27
CA GLU A 24 7.66 3.53 -11.80
C GLU A 24 9.00 3.37 -12.49
N GLU A 25 9.16 4.22 -13.50
CA GLU A 25 10.34 4.97 -13.88
C GLU A 25 11.68 4.51 -13.27
N LYS A 26 12.46 3.88 -14.16
CA LYS A 26 13.88 3.61 -14.04
C LYS A 26 14.66 4.91 -13.78
N THR A 27 14.94 5.23 -12.52
CA THR A 27 16.04 6.12 -12.11
C THR A 27 17.20 5.25 -11.66
N GLU A 28 18.31 5.34 -12.38
CA GLU A 28 19.53 4.59 -12.13
C GLU A 28 20.27 5.22 -10.94
N ASP A 29 20.00 4.73 -9.72
CA ASP A 29 20.90 4.75 -8.56
C ASP A 29 20.37 3.73 -7.53
N THR A 30 20.96 2.52 -7.50
CA THR A 30 20.59 1.37 -6.64
C THR A 30 19.10 1.01 -6.65
N GLU A 31 18.69 0.09 -7.53
CA GLU A 31 17.31 -0.37 -7.69
C GLU A 31 16.71 -0.85 -6.35
N THR A 32 16.00 0.03 -5.63
CA THR A 32 15.28 -0.30 -4.41
C THR A 32 14.32 -1.44 -4.71
N LYS A 33 14.61 -2.61 -4.16
CA LYS A 33 13.75 -3.78 -4.36
C LYS A 33 12.55 -3.62 -3.45
N TYR A 34 11.36 -3.91 -3.97
CA TYR A 34 10.14 -3.91 -3.19
C TYR A 34 9.60 -5.33 -3.08
N ASN A 35 9.17 -5.71 -1.88
CA ASN A 35 8.40 -6.91 -1.63
C ASN A 35 6.92 -6.56 -1.58
N GLU A 36 6.10 -7.38 -2.23
CA GLU A 36 4.65 -7.21 -2.27
C GLU A 36 3.99 -8.32 -1.42
N PHE A 37 2.99 -7.96 -0.62
CA PHE A 37 2.20 -8.91 0.15
C PHE A 37 0.72 -8.56 0.11
N ASP A 38 -0.15 -9.57 0.15
CA ASP A 38 -1.60 -9.36 0.23
C ASP A 38 -2.05 -9.43 1.70
N PHE A 39 -2.79 -8.43 2.14
CA PHE A 39 -3.44 -8.43 3.43
C PHE A 39 -4.88 -7.94 3.32
N LYS A 40 -5.83 -8.83 3.65
CA LYS A 40 -7.27 -8.56 3.67
C LYS A 40 -7.81 -7.98 2.35
N GLY A 41 -7.28 -8.44 1.22
CA GLY A 41 -7.70 -8.01 -0.12
C GLY A 41 -7.15 -6.64 -0.55
N GLY A 42 -6.17 -6.11 0.19
CA GLY A 42 -5.27 -5.05 -0.27
C GLY A 42 -3.90 -5.63 -0.56
N THR A 43 -3.30 -5.24 -1.69
CA THR A 43 -1.91 -5.58 -2.00
C THR A 43 -1.02 -4.41 -1.58
N TYR A 44 -0.06 -4.69 -0.73
CA TYR A 44 0.86 -3.72 -0.16
C TYR A 44 2.27 -3.97 -0.69
N LYS A 45 3.03 -2.90 -0.90
CA LYS A 45 4.42 -2.92 -1.35
C LYS A 45 5.28 -2.25 -0.29
N VAL A 46 6.36 -2.90 0.11
CA VAL A 46 7.32 -2.34 1.07
C VAL A 46 8.74 -2.55 0.56
N PRO A 47 9.69 -1.67 0.92
CA PRO A 47 11.09 -1.87 0.56
C PRO A 47 11.55 -3.21 1.12
N ALA A 48 12.22 -4.03 0.31
CA ALA A 48 12.69 -5.37 0.65
C ALA A 48 14.02 -5.35 1.42
N ASP A 49 14.82 -4.29 1.21
CA ASP A 49 16.08 -4.10 1.91
C ASP A 49 15.89 -3.17 3.12
N PRO A 50 16.41 -3.51 4.30
CA PRO A 50 16.30 -2.67 5.49
C PRO A 50 17.01 -1.31 5.35
N LEU A 51 17.94 -1.15 4.40
CA LEU A 51 18.62 0.13 4.12
C LEU A 51 17.82 1.05 3.20
N ASP A 52 16.84 0.49 2.46
CA ASP A 52 15.90 1.26 1.63
C ASP A 52 14.70 1.78 2.44
N VAL A 53 14.57 1.37 3.71
CA VAL A 53 13.52 1.86 4.62
C VAL A 53 13.78 3.33 4.98
N PRO A 54 12.74 4.20 4.97
CA PRO A 54 12.93 5.62 5.27
C PRO A 54 13.55 5.87 6.65
N MET A 55 14.51 6.80 6.71
CA MET A 55 15.23 7.17 7.93
C MET A 55 14.28 7.63 9.06
N SER A 56 13.10 8.14 8.72
CA SER A 56 12.05 8.48 9.68
C SER A 56 11.69 7.34 10.63
N VAL A 57 11.82 6.08 10.20
CA VAL A 57 11.60 4.90 11.05
C VAL A 57 12.52 4.89 12.27
N ALA A 58 13.76 5.40 12.15
CA ALA A 58 14.68 5.49 13.28
C ALA A 58 14.24 6.52 14.36
N PHE A 59 13.31 7.41 14.01
CA PHE A 59 12.75 8.42 14.91
C PHE A 59 11.33 8.07 15.40
N ALA A 60 10.75 6.97 14.92
CA ALA A 60 9.45 6.50 15.34
C ALA A 60 9.51 5.97 16.78
N ASP A 61 8.56 6.38 17.63
CA ASP A 61 8.52 6.00 19.04
C ASP A 61 7.70 4.71 19.25
N SER A 62 6.78 4.44 18.31
CA SER A 62 5.86 3.31 18.35
C SER A 62 5.95 2.45 17.09
N GLU A 63 5.71 1.15 17.24
CA GLU A 63 5.59 0.19 16.13
C GLU A 63 4.54 0.63 15.08
N PHE A 64 3.49 1.32 15.52
CA PHE A 64 2.51 1.94 14.64
C PHE A 64 3.13 2.94 13.67
N GLU A 65 3.99 3.81 14.17
CA GLU A 65 4.67 4.83 13.36
C GLU A 65 5.72 4.18 12.46
N ILE A 66 6.43 3.16 12.96
CA ILE A 66 7.37 2.36 12.18
C ILE A 66 6.68 1.75 10.96
N VAL A 67 5.59 1.01 11.19
CA VAL A 67 4.82 0.35 10.12
C VAL A 67 4.25 1.37 9.15
N GLN A 68 3.72 2.49 9.66
CA GLN A 68 3.19 3.58 8.83
C GLN A 68 4.27 4.19 7.92
N GLU A 69 5.48 4.42 8.43
CA GLU A 69 6.58 4.96 7.64
C GLU A 69 7.10 3.92 6.61
N ILE A 70 7.14 2.64 6.95
CA ILE A 70 7.59 1.57 6.02
C ILE A 70 6.62 1.42 4.84
N VAL A 71 5.31 1.34 5.10
CA VAL A 71 4.30 1.18 4.03
C VAL A 71 3.99 2.50 3.33
N GLY A 72 4.31 3.62 3.97
CA GLY A 72 4.01 4.95 3.50
C GLY A 72 2.54 5.37 3.69
N PRO A 73 2.27 6.69 3.62
CA PRO A 73 0.99 7.28 4.00
C PRO A 73 -0.19 6.83 3.13
N GLU A 74 0.04 6.51 1.85
CA GLU A 74 -1.02 6.11 0.92
C GLU A 74 -1.55 4.71 1.25
N GLN A 75 -0.65 3.75 1.41
CA GLN A 75 -1.01 2.37 1.73
C GLN A 75 -1.51 2.24 3.18
N TRP A 76 -0.95 3.04 4.09
CA TRP A 76 -1.48 3.14 5.45
C TRP A 76 -2.93 3.62 5.48
N ALA A 77 -3.26 4.62 4.66
CA ALA A 77 -4.64 5.10 4.54
C ALA A 77 -5.58 4.01 3.99
N GLU A 78 -5.15 3.21 3.02
CA GLU A 78 -5.89 2.04 2.52
C GLU A 78 -6.17 1.02 3.64
N PHE A 79 -5.14 0.70 4.43
CA PHE A 79 -5.29 -0.17 5.60
C PHE A 79 -6.31 0.39 6.59
N CYS A 80 -6.21 1.68 6.96
CA CYS A 80 -7.13 2.33 7.89
C CYS A 80 -8.59 2.39 7.40
N LYS A 81 -8.84 2.50 6.08
CA LYS A 81 -10.21 2.49 5.52
C LYS A 81 -10.96 1.20 5.84
N THR A 82 -10.25 0.08 5.97
CA THR A 82 -10.84 -1.22 6.32
C THR A 82 -11.26 -1.32 7.79
N LYS A 83 -10.96 -0.30 8.61
CA LYS A 83 -11.16 -0.27 10.07
C LYS A 83 -10.58 -1.52 10.75
N PRO A 84 -9.27 -1.75 10.62
CA PRO A 84 -8.61 -2.91 11.21
C PRO A 84 -8.69 -2.85 12.74
N THR A 85 -8.68 -4.02 13.36
CA THR A 85 -8.61 -4.14 14.82
C THR A 85 -7.15 -4.20 15.24
N ILE A 86 -6.85 -4.02 16.52
CA ILE A 86 -5.48 -4.16 17.07
C ILE A 86 -4.87 -5.53 16.71
N ARG A 87 -5.68 -6.61 16.66
CA ARG A 87 -5.19 -7.93 16.23
C ARG A 87 -4.76 -7.93 14.76
N HIS A 88 -5.55 -7.29 13.89
CA HIS A 88 -5.21 -7.16 12.47
C HIS A 88 -3.99 -6.29 12.26
N PHE A 89 -3.78 -5.28 13.12
CA PHE A 89 -2.54 -4.49 13.10
C PHE A 89 -1.33 -5.35 13.45
N GLY A 90 -1.40 -6.20 14.48
CA GLY A 90 -0.32 -7.15 14.79
C GLY A 90 0.06 -8.01 13.58
N GLU A 91 -0.92 -8.69 12.97
CA GLU A 91 -0.68 -9.51 11.77
C GLU A 91 -0.12 -8.69 10.59
N PHE A 92 -0.60 -7.47 10.40
CA PHE A 92 -0.11 -6.58 9.34
C PHE A 92 1.32 -6.10 9.60
N SER A 93 1.63 -5.71 10.84
CA SER A 93 2.96 -5.25 11.25
C SER A 93 4.01 -6.33 11.06
N GLU A 94 3.69 -7.59 11.39
CA GLU A 94 4.60 -8.73 11.17
C GLU A 94 4.86 -8.94 9.68
N LEU A 95 3.83 -8.85 8.83
CA LEU A 95 3.99 -8.98 7.38
C LEU A 95 4.83 -7.85 6.79
N VAL A 96 4.61 -6.61 7.24
CA VAL A 96 5.38 -5.42 6.83
C VAL A 96 6.84 -5.57 7.21
N LEU A 97 7.12 -5.87 8.48
CA LEU A 97 8.50 -6.02 8.97
C LEU A 97 9.22 -7.18 8.28
N LYS A 98 8.53 -8.32 8.09
CA LYS A 98 9.07 -9.47 7.36
C LYS A 98 9.35 -9.14 5.91
N ALA A 99 8.42 -8.49 5.22
CA ALA A 99 8.61 -8.09 3.84
C ALA A 99 9.70 -7.02 3.70
N SER A 100 9.97 -6.24 4.75
CA SER A 100 11.09 -5.28 4.79
C SER A 100 12.42 -5.81 5.31
N GLY A 101 12.54 -7.13 5.49
CA GLY A 101 13.79 -7.73 5.98
C GLY A 101 14.14 -7.35 7.43
N GLN A 102 13.20 -6.75 8.16
CA GLN A 102 13.32 -6.45 9.59
C GLN A 102 12.75 -7.56 10.48
N GLY A 103 11.85 -8.39 9.94
CA GLY A 103 11.42 -9.62 10.57
C GLY A 103 12.56 -10.64 10.48
N GLU A 104 12.89 -11.26 11.61
CA GLU A 104 14.01 -12.20 11.78
C GLU A 104 14.16 -13.10 10.54
N ASP A 105 15.17 -12.81 9.72
CA ASP A 105 15.77 -13.79 8.84
C ASP A 105 16.42 -14.79 9.78
N GLU A 106 15.70 -15.89 10.02
CA GLU A 106 16.28 -17.10 10.55
C GLU A 106 17.34 -17.53 9.53
N GLY A 107 18.54 -16.98 9.71
CA GLY A 107 19.63 -17.10 8.76
C GLY A 107 19.91 -18.55 8.44
N ASN A 108 20.00 -18.84 7.14
CA ASN A 108 20.75 -19.99 6.65
C ASN A 108 21.28 -19.78 5.22
#